data_AF-A0A967TJP3-F1
#
_entry.id   AF-A0A967TJP3-F1
#
_cell.length_a   1.000
_cell.length_b   1.000
_cell.length_c   1.000
_cell.angle_alpha   90.00
_cell.angle_beta   90.00
_cell.angle_gamma   90.00
#
_symmetry.space_group_name_H-M   'P 1'
#
loop_
_entity.id
_entity.type
_entity.pdbx_description
1 polymer ?
#
loop_
_entity_poly.entity_id
_entity_poly.type
_entity_poly.pdbx_seq_one_letter_code
_entity_poly.pdbx_strand_id
1 'polypeptide(L)'
;EERIFGPLGMDRTHFRDDHERVVPDRAYAYAPDPDEGWKISIPDFAIVGASSLFTTVEDLAKWERNFRTAEVGGRDAVDGMLHRVAVGDDRHAYSHGLFGGEHRGLRTVSHGGADAGYRSHFRRYPEQGLAVAVLCNAPGARPGERAREVAGLYLADAFTEPADEEEAGEAELPAGAPVEKLAGWYANRVNDLPLRISQSEEDGLSLATGNRPSRPLVPAPDTAFRVGSTGNRIVVPADRSQWGRTIVVDDGAGAPIRYRRAQPADTGAGTMAAFEGWYWSDELGTFYRVRRTDEGGLELWQRRLGALAANPMQRDAFSVYFDFLALTFTRGEDGRVDGFTLSGPRTWKLRFRRVEKPAP
;
A
#
# COMPACT_ATOMS: atom_id res chain seq x y z
N GLU A 1 -21.42 -17.58 11.87
CA GLU A 1 -21.53 -19.03 12.11
C GLU A 1 -22.75 -19.63 11.41
N GLU A 2 -23.98 -19.35 11.85
CA GLU A 2 -25.21 -20.02 11.36
C GLU A 2 -25.53 -19.87 9.86
N ARG A 3 -25.19 -18.73 9.24
CA ARG A 3 -25.61 -18.42 7.86
C ARG A 3 -24.59 -18.77 6.77
N ILE A 4 -23.34 -19.02 7.15
CA ILE A 4 -22.24 -19.24 6.19
C ILE A 4 -21.41 -20.43 6.62
N PHE A 5 -20.73 -20.33 7.76
CA PHE A 5 -19.74 -21.33 8.17
C PHE A 5 -20.39 -22.67 8.51
N GLY A 6 -21.48 -22.68 9.29
CA GLY A 6 -22.22 -23.90 9.63
C GLY A 6 -22.75 -24.65 8.40
N PRO A 7 -23.51 -23.99 7.51
CA PRO A 7 -24.00 -24.62 6.27
C PRO A 7 -22.89 -25.16 5.37
N LEU A 8 -21.72 -24.50 5.31
CA LEU A 8 -20.58 -24.95 4.51
C LEU A 8 -19.67 -25.95 5.25
N GLY A 9 -19.98 -26.29 6.50
CA GLY A 9 -19.15 -27.15 7.35
C GLY A 9 -17.76 -26.58 7.63
N MET A 10 -17.61 -25.25 7.68
CA MET A 10 -16.35 -24.57 8.01
C MET A 10 -16.14 -24.52 9.53
N ASP A 11 -15.98 -25.69 10.14
CA ASP A 11 -16.03 -25.89 11.60
C ASP A 11 -14.85 -25.28 12.37
N ARG A 12 -13.78 -24.88 11.67
CA ARG A 12 -12.61 -24.20 12.24
C ARG A 12 -12.54 -22.73 11.84
N THR A 13 -13.63 -22.19 11.29
CA THR A 13 -13.76 -20.77 10.94
C THR A 13 -14.68 -20.04 11.91
N HIS A 14 -14.18 -18.95 12.50
CA HIS A 14 -14.99 -18.05 13.32
C HIS A 14 -14.43 -16.62 13.29
N PHE A 15 -15.28 -15.65 13.59
CA PHE A 15 -14.81 -14.32 13.93
C PHE A 15 -14.39 -14.32 15.41
N ARG A 16 -13.19 -13.83 15.69
CA ARG A 16 -12.75 -13.53 17.05
C ARG A 16 -13.25 -12.12 17.39
N ASP A 17 -14.39 -12.04 18.05
CA ASP A 17 -15.04 -10.82 18.55
C ASP A 17 -14.59 -10.43 19.98
N ASP A 18 -13.92 -11.33 20.68
CA ASP A 18 -13.16 -11.07 21.91
C ASP A 18 -11.68 -11.42 21.71
N HIS A 19 -10.78 -10.43 21.83
CA HIS A 19 -9.35 -10.60 21.65
C HIS A 19 -8.68 -11.44 22.74
N GLU A 20 -9.32 -11.57 23.92
CA GLU A 20 -8.85 -12.40 25.03
C GLU A 20 -9.25 -13.89 24.86
N ARG A 21 -10.20 -14.18 23.97
CA ARG A 21 -10.65 -15.55 23.69
C ARG A 21 -9.48 -16.46 23.32
N VAL A 22 -9.36 -17.56 24.06
CA VAL A 22 -8.44 -18.64 23.71
C VAL A 22 -8.97 -19.33 22.45
N VAL A 23 -8.12 -19.37 21.42
CA VAL A 23 -8.38 -20.08 20.17
C VAL A 23 -7.47 -21.30 20.12
N PRO A 24 -8.02 -22.53 20.26
CA PRO A 24 -7.23 -23.76 20.16
C PRO A 24 -6.53 -23.89 18.81
N ASP A 25 -5.33 -24.48 18.80
CA ASP A 25 -4.49 -24.70 17.62
C ASP A 25 -4.22 -23.45 16.75
N ARG A 26 -4.23 -22.27 17.38
CA ARG A 26 -3.91 -21.00 16.71
C ARG A 26 -2.41 -20.87 16.50
N ALA A 27 -1.98 -20.69 15.26
CA ALA A 27 -0.62 -20.24 14.95
C ALA A 27 -0.37 -18.85 15.56
N TYR A 28 0.74 -18.64 16.26
CA TYR A 28 1.13 -17.29 16.73
C TYR A 28 1.73 -16.48 15.58
N ALA A 29 1.49 -15.17 15.58
CA ALA A 29 2.10 -14.24 14.64
C ALA A 29 3.38 -13.63 15.20
N TYR A 30 4.34 -13.39 14.31
CA TYR A 30 5.68 -12.93 14.64
C TYR A 30 6.06 -11.68 13.85
N ALA A 31 6.98 -10.88 14.40
CA ALA A 31 7.67 -9.81 13.70
C ALA A 31 9.18 -9.95 13.92
N PRO A 32 10.02 -9.52 12.96
CA PRO A 32 11.46 -9.50 13.17
C PRO A 32 11.79 -8.59 14.35
N ASP A 33 12.71 -9.05 15.18
CA ASP A 33 13.32 -8.26 16.23
C ASP A 33 14.81 -8.06 15.90
N PRO A 34 15.33 -6.81 15.88
CA PRO A 34 16.72 -6.56 15.49
C PRO A 34 17.76 -7.28 16.35
N ASP A 35 17.45 -7.51 17.63
CA ASP A 35 18.39 -8.04 18.60
C ASP A 35 18.12 -9.52 18.91
N GLU A 36 16.85 -9.91 18.96
CA GLU A 36 16.42 -11.26 19.37
C GLU A 36 15.92 -12.14 18.21
N GLY A 37 16.00 -11.64 16.98
CA GLY A 37 15.57 -12.34 15.76
C GLY A 37 14.06 -12.27 15.51
N TRP A 38 13.23 -12.72 16.46
CA TRP A 38 11.76 -12.71 16.34
C TRP A 38 11.05 -12.39 17.65
N LYS A 39 9.95 -11.64 17.57
CA LYS A 39 9.03 -11.39 18.69
C LYS A 39 7.59 -11.64 18.31
N ILE A 40 6.73 -11.83 19.31
CA ILE A 40 5.28 -11.99 19.10
C ILE A 40 4.68 -10.68 18.58
N SER A 41 3.84 -10.79 17.56
CA SER A 41 3.10 -9.67 16.97
C SER A 41 1.68 -10.12 16.64
N ILE A 42 0.84 -10.19 17.66
CA ILE A 42 -0.58 -10.55 17.55
C ILE A 42 -1.47 -9.30 17.67
N PRO A 43 -2.65 -9.25 17.03
CA PRO A 43 -3.59 -8.16 17.23
C PRO A 43 -4.17 -8.19 18.66
N ASP A 44 -4.13 -7.05 19.33
CA ASP A 44 -4.69 -6.77 20.67
C ASP A 44 -6.13 -6.21 20.61
N PHE A 45 -6.82 -6.45 19.49
CA PHE A 45 -8.20 -6.04 19.26
C PHE A 45 -9.00 -7.13 18.57
N ALA A 46 -10.31 -6.92 18.51
CA ALA A 46 -11.28 -7.76 17.82
C ALA A 46 -12.27 -6.90 17.04
N ILE A 47 -12.26 -7.00 15.71
CA ILE A 47 -13.11 -6.20 14.82
C ILE A 47 -13.76 -7.13 13.79
N VAL A 48 -15.05 -7.39 13.96
CA VAL A 48 -15.86 -8.15 12.99
C VAL A 48 -16.14 -7.28 11.75
N GLY A 49 -16.15 -7.92 10.57
CA GLY A 49 -16.42 -7.28 9.29
C GLY A 49 -15.14 -6.97 8.52
N ALA A 50 -14.26 -6.13 9.08
CA ALA A 50 -13.01 -5.75 8.41
C ALA A 50 -11.84 -6.71 8.66
N SER A 51 -11.80 -7.40 9.81
CA SER A 51 -10.71 -8.30 10.20
C SER A 51 -11.21 -9.44 11.11
N SER A 52 -10.30 -10.03 11.88
CA SER A 52 -10.53 -10.98 12.97
C SER A 52 -11.23 -12.30 12.57
N LEU A 53 -11.28 -12.63 11.28
CA LEU A 53 -11.66 -13.97 10.84
C LEU A 53 -10.47 -14.93 11.04
N PHE A 54 -10.66 -15.94 11.88
CA PHE A 54 -9.72 -17.04 12.06
C PHE A 54 -10.25 -18.23 11.26
N THR A 55 -9.37 -18.87 10.48
CA THR A 55 -9.75 -19.94 9.53
C THR A 55 -8.55 -20.84 9.22
N THR A 56 -8.80 -21.93 8.51
CA THR A 56 -7.75 -22.81 7.95
C THR A 56 -7.82 -22.88 6.43
N VAL A 57 -6.82 -23.50 5.79
CA VAL A 57 -6.82 -23.71 4.33
C VAL A 57 -7.89 -24.72 3.90
N GLU A 58 -8.19 -25.71 4.73
CA GLU A 58 -9.25 -26.71 4.49
C GLU A 58 -10.63 -26.05 4.47
N ASP A 59 -10.90 -25.13 5.41
CA ASP A 59 -12.17 -24.40 5.42
C ASP A 59 -12.25 -23.38 4.28
N LEU A 60 -11.14 -22.76 3.88
CA LEU A 60 -11.10 -21.93 2.67
C LEU A 60 -11.36 -22.75 1.39
N ALA A 61 -11.01 -24.04 1.35
CA ALA A 61 -11.38 -24.92 0.23
C ALA A 61 -12.90 -25.19 0.19
N LYS A 62 -13.57 -25.29 1.34
CA LYS A 62 -15.04 -25.36 1.42
C LYS A 62 -15.68 -24.04 0.96
N TRP A 63 -15.09 -22.91 1.34
CA TRP A 63 -15.52 -21.59 0.86
C TRP A 63 -15.35 -21.44 -0.67
N GLU A 64 -14.24 -21.93 -1.23
CA GLU A 64 -14.07 -22.00 -2.69
C GLU A 64 -15.23 -22.76 -3.32
N ARG A 65 -15.54 -23.96 -2.80
CA ARG A 65 -16.61 -24.80 -3.36
C ARG A 65 -17.93 -24.05 -3.44
N ASN A 66 -18.23 -23.19 -2.46
CA ASN A 66 -19.44 -22.36 -2.47
C ASN A 66 -19.52 -21.42 -3.69
N PHE A 67 -18.41 -20.87 -4.19
CA PHE A 67 -18.48 -20.06 -5.41
C PHE A 67 -18.89 -20.87 -6.65
N ARG A 68 -18.68 -22.19 -6.64
CA ARG A 68 -19.12 -23.08 -7.73
C ARG A 68 -20.55 -23.57 -7.51
N THR A 69 -20.88 -24.02 -6.30
CA THR A 69 -22.18 -24.61 -5.97
C THR A 69 -23.27 -23.59 -5.68
N ALA A 70 -22.88 -22.39 -5.21
CA ALA A 70 -23.76 -21.33 -4.73
C ALA A 70 -24.73 -21.80 -3.64
N GLU A 71 -24.29 -22.74 -2.79
CA GLU A 71 -25.08 -23.35 -1.72
C GLU A 71 -25.51 -22.32 -0.67
N VAL A 72 -24.59 -21.44 -0.28
CA VAL A 72 -24.88 -20.28 0.56
C VAL A 72 -24.95 -19.03 -0.30
N GLY A 73 -26.04 -18.28 -0.16
CA GLY A 73 -26.29 -17.00 -0.84
C GLY A 73 -26.98 -17.13 -2.20
N GLY A 74 -26.91 -18.29 -2.85
CA GLY A 74 -27.48 -18.51 -4.19
C GLY A 74 -26.62 -17.90 -5.31
N ARG A 75 -26.95 -18.26 -6.56
CA ARG A 75 -26.16 -17.86 -7.74
C ARG A 75 -26.10 -16.33 -7.89
N ASP A 76 -27.21 -15.65 -7.65
CA ASP A 76 -27.30 -14.18 -7.74
C ASP A 76 -26.33 -13.47 -6.79
N ALA A 77 -26.18 -13.95 -5.56
CA ALA A 77 -25.24 -13.36 -4.60
C ALA A 77 -23.78 -13.62 -5.01
N VAL A 78 -23.47 -14.83 -5.48
CA VAL A 78 -22.13 -15.18 -5.97
C VAL A 78 -21.76 -14.34 -7.19
N ASP A 79 -22.66 -14.23 -8.17
CA ASP A 79 -22.43 -13.47 -9.39
C ASP A 79 -22.34 -11.97 -9.07
N GLY A 80 -23.17 -11.47 -8.15
CA GLY A 80 -23.08 -10.11 -7.61
C GLY A 80 -21.74 -9.81 -6.96
N MET A 81 -21.19 -10.74 -6.16
CA MET A 81 -19.85 -10.60 -5.57
C MET A 81 -18.74 -10.51 -6.62
N LEU A 82 -18.90 -11.17 -7.76
CA LEU A 82 -17.92 -11.23 -8.84
C LEU A 82 -18.13 -10.13 -9.89
N HIS A 83 -19.28 -9.45 -9.86
CA HIS A 83 -19.63 -8.41 -10.82
C HIS A 83 -18.78 -7.16 -10.58
N ARG A 84 -17.92 -6.81 -11.54
CA ARG A 84 -17.12 -5.58 -11.47
C ARG A 84 -17.92 -4.41 -12.03
N VAL A 85 -18.04 -3.35 -11.23
CA VAL A 85 -18.70 -2.11 -11.64
C VAL A 85 -17.74 -1.27 -12.49
N ALA A 86 -18.24 -0.74 -13.60
CA ALA A 86 -17.56 0.29 -14.38
C ALA A 86 -18.04 1.67 -13.94
N VAL A 87 -17.11 2.61 -13.77
CA VAL A 87 -17.41 4.02 -13.51
C VAL A 87 -16.79 4.84 -14.63
N GLY A 88 -17.62 5.29 -15.58
CA GLY A 88 -17.13 5.84 -16.84
C GLY A 88 -16.48 4.75 -17.70
N ASP A 89 -15.31 5.05 -18.27
CA ASP A 89 -14.52 4.09 -19.05
C ASP A 89 -13.66 3.14 -18.19
N ASP A 90 -13.57 3.41 -16.88
CA ASP A 90 -12.74 2.65 -15.96
C ASP A 90 -13.50 1.46 -15.36
N ARG A 91 -12.98 0.24 -15.58
CA ARG A 91 -13.42 -0.96 -14.86
C ARG A 91 -12.61 -1.11 -13.59
N HIS A 92 -13.25 -0.96 -12.43
CA HIS A 92 -12.57 -1.15 -11.15
C HIS A 92 -12.20 -2.62 -10.93
N ALA A 93 -10.96 -2.85 -10.49
CA ALA A 93 -10.49 -4.19 -10.13
C ALA A 93 -11.15 -4.73 -8.85
N TYR A 94 -11.83 -3.92 -8.05
CA TYR A 94 -12.42 -4.35 -6.78
C TYR A 94 -13.95 -4.37 -6.83
N SER A 95 -14.55 -5.45 -6.31
CA SER A 95 -16.00 -5.57 -6.10
C SER A 95 -16.32 -6.44 -4.89
N HIS A 96 -17.24 -5.96 -4.03
CA HIS A 96 -17.79 -6.71 -2.90
C HIS A 96 -16.79 -7.54 -2.08
N GLY A 97 -15.61 -6.98 -1.78
CA GLY A 97 -14.61 -7.69 -0.99
C GLY A 97 -13.62 -8.54 -1.79
N LEU A 98 -13.59 -8.43 -3.13
CA LEU A 98 -12.75 -9.23 -4.01
C LEU A 98 -12.06 -8.37 -5.05
N PHE A 99 -10.77 -8.63 -5.26
CA PHE A 99 -9.98 -8.10 -6.38
C PHE A 99 -10.06 -9.07 -7.55
N GLY A 100 -10.61 -8.62 -8.65
CA GLY A 100 -10.44 -9.27 -9.92
C GLY A 100 -9.23 -8.70 -10.69
N GLY A 101 -8.47 -9.57 -11.34
CA GLY A 101 -7.34 -9.19 -12.19
C GLY A 101 -7.02 -10.30 -13.19
N GLU A 102 -5.80 -10.26 -13.71
CA GLU A 102 -5.25 -11.29 -14.61
C GLU A 102 -3.87 -11.74 -14.10
N HIS A 103 -3.47 -12.94 -14.46
CA HIS A 103 -2.14 -13.47 -14.22
C HIS A 103 -1.74 -14.33 -15.41
N ARG A 104 -0.81 -13.82 -16.22
CA ARG A 104 -0.31 -14.46 -17.45
C ARG A 104 -1.44 -14.88 -18.40
N GLY A 105 -2.33 -13.93 -18.70
CA GLY A 105 -3.51 -14.10 -19.55
C GLY A 105 -4.69 -14.86 -18.91
N LEU A 106 -4.57 -15.34 -17.67
CA LEU A 106 -5.66 -16.02 -16.98
C LEU A 106 -6.41 -15.08 -16.05
N ARG A 107 -7.74 -15.09 -16.14
CA ARG A 107 -8.60 -14.33 -15.22
C ARG A 107 -8.42 -14.82 -13.79
N THR A 108 -8.28 -13.88 -12.87
CA THR A 108 -8.17 -14.17 -11.43
C THR A 108 -9.18 -13.40 -10.59
N VAL A 109 -9.54 -14.01 -9.46
CA VAL A 109 -10.30 -13.38 -8.37
C VAL A 109 -9.56 -13.65 -7.07
N SER A 110 -9.32 -12.64 -6.25
CA SER A 110 -8.47 -12.78 -5.08
C SER A 110 -8.77 -11.80 -3.96
N HIS A 111 -8.25 -12.08 -2.78
CA HIS A 111 -8.13 -11.09 -1.72
C HIS A 111 -6.90 -11.41 -0.86
N GLY A 112 -6.20 -10.37 -0.43
CA GLY A 112 -5.09 -10.46 0.52
C GLY A 112 -5.51 -10.09 1.93
N GLY A 113 -4.68 -10.42 2.91
CA GLY A 113 -4.87 -10.01 4.30
C GLY A 113 -3.53 -9.72 4.98
N ALA A 114 -3.53 -8.70 5.83
CA ALA A 114 -2.40 -8.36 6.67
C ALA A 114 -2.91 -7.76 7.98
N ASP A 115 -2.57 -8.39 9.11
CA ASP A 115 -2.87 -7.90 10.44
C ASP A 115 -1.77 -8.35 11.40
N ALA A 116 -1.16 -7.41 12.12
CA ALA A 116 0.07 -7.61 12.89
C ALA A 116 1.12 -8.44 12.09
N GLY A 117 1.60 -9.58 12.63
CA GLY A 117 2.51 -10.48 11.93
C GLY A 117 1.87 -11.42 10.90
N TYR A 118 0.54 -11.56 10.88
CA TYR A 118 -0.15 -12.45 9.92
C TYR A 118 -0.17 -11.87 8.51
N ARG A 119 0.00 -12.75 7.51
CA ARG A 119 -0.19 -12.45 6.09
C ARG A 119 -1.00 -13.56 5.45
N SER A 120 -1.97 -13.22 4.61
CA SER A 120 -2.76 -14.20 3.87
C SER A 120 -2.98 -13.77 2.43
N HIS A 121 -3.20 -14.76 1.57
CA HIS A 121 -3.66 -14.53 0.21
C HIS A 121 -4.55 -15.70 -0.23
N PHE A 122 -5.71 -15.39 -0.80
CA PHE A 122 -6.58 -16.35 -1.45
C PHE A 122 -6.78 -15.93 -2.90
N ARG A 123 -6.50 -16.81 -3.86
CA ARG A 123 -6.61 -16.55 -5.30
C ARG A 123 -7.32 -17.69 -6.00
N ARG A 124 -8.23 -17.36 -6.91
CA ARG A 124 -9.00 -18.27 -7.74
C ARG A 124 -8.71 -18.00 -9.22
N TYR A 125 -8.70 -19.07 -10.01
CA TYR A 125 -8.66 -19.12 -11.47
C TYR A 125 -9.95 -19.82 -11.90
N PRO A 126 -11.07 -19.08 -12.01
CA PRO A 126 -12.40 -19.68 -12.11
C PRO A 126 -12.54 -20.61 -13.32
N GLU A 127 -11.98 -20.21 -14.47
CA GLU A 127 -12.00 -20.97 -15.73
C GLU A 127 -11.22 -22.28 -15.65
N GLN A 128 -10.15 -22.31 -14.85
CA GLN A 128 -9.29 -23.49 -14.69
C GLN A 128 -9.72 -24.36 -13.49
N GLY A 129 -10.73 -23.94 -12.72
CA GLY A 129 -11.18 -24.65 -11.54
C GLY A 129 -10.13 -24.75 -10.43
N LEU A 130 -9.13 -23.85 -10.42
CA LEU A 130 -8.05 -23.82 -9.43
C LEU A 130 -8.25 -22.70 -8.42
N ALA A 131 -7.97 -22.97 -7.14
CA ALA A 131 -7.78 -21.94 -6.14
C ALA A 131 -6.55 -22.26 -5.27
N VAL A 132 -5.88 -21.21 -4.81
CA VAL A 132 -4.69 -21.29 -3.96
C VAL A 132 -4.90 -20.38 -2.76
N ALA A 133 -4.83 -20.97 -1.57
CA ALA A 133 -4.86 -20.28 -0.28
C ALA A 133 -3.48 -20.38 0.38
N VAL A 134 -2.90 -19.26 0.78
CA VAL A 134 -1.62 -19.20 1.50
C VAL A 134 -1.82 -18.39 2.77
N LEU A 135 -1.58 -19.00 3.92
CA LEU A 135 -1.67 -18.38 5.24
C LEU A 135 -0.28 -18.39 5.89
N CYS A 136 0.16 -17.23 6.39
CA CYS A 136 1.49 -17.05 6.97
C CYS A 136 1.40 -16.26 8.26
N ASN A 137 2.38 -16.46 9.14
CA ASN A 137 2.48 -15.81 10.44
C ASN A 137 3.75 -14.97 10.59
N ALA A 138 4.35 -14.56 9.47
CA ALA A 138 5.49 -13.65 9.40
C ALA A 138 5.27 -12.57 8.32
N PRO A 139 5.62 -11.29 8.60
CA PRO A 139 5.27 -10.15 7.75
C PRO A 139 5.97 -10.16 6.38
N GLY A 140 7.13 -10.82 6.28
CA GLY A 140 7.92 -10.93 5.04
C GLY A 140 7.59 -12.13 4.16
N ALA A 141 6.53 -12.89 4.48
CA ALA A 141 6.27 -14.19 3.84
C ALA A 141 5.73 -14.11 2.40
N ARG A 142 5.24 -12.94 1.95
CA ARG A 142 4.75 -12.67 0.58
C ARG A 142 3.78 -13.75 0.03
N PRO A 143 2.63 -14.00 0.68
CA PRO A 143 1.72 -15.09 0.30
C PRO A 143 1.14 -14.95 -1.12
N GLY A 144 1.01 -13.72 -1.64
CA GLY A 144 0.54 -13.49 -3.00
C GLY A 144 1.52 -13.96 -4.08
N GLU A 145 2.84 -13.83 -3.85
CA GLU A 145 3.89 -14.35 -4.74
C GLU A 145 3.89 -15.88 -4.71
N ARG A 146 3.90 -16.47 -3.51
CA ARG A 146 3.82 -17.93 -3.33
C ARG A 146 2.57 -18.53 -3.96
N ALA A 147 1.43 -17.84 -3.88
CA ALA A 147 0.20 -18.31 -4.53
C ALA A 147 0.32 -18.34 -6.07
N ARG A 148 1.10 -17.42 -6.67
CA ARG A 148 1.39 -17.43 -8.11
C ARG A 148 2.38 -18.53 -8.46
N GLU A 149 3.42 -18.75 -7.65
CA GLU A 149 4.39 -19.85 -7.85
C GLU A 149 3.68 -21.21 -7.86
N VAL A 150 2.79 -21.47 -6.88
CA VAL A 150 1.99 -22.69 -6.85
C VAL A 150 1.08 -22.79 -8.08
N ALA A 151 0.38 -21.73 -8.45
CA ALA A 151 -0.43 -21.73 -9.67
C ALA A 151 0.42 -21.99 -10.93
N GLY A 152 1.67 -21.50 -10.95
CA GLY A 152 2.67 -21.75 -11.97
C GLY A 152 2.88 -23.23 -12.25
N LEU A 153 2.92 -24.05 -11.20
CA LEU A 153 3.12 -25.49 -11.29
C LEU A 153 1.90 -26.23 -11.87
N TYR A 154 0.68 -25.76 -11.60
CA TYR A 154 -0.56 -26.44 -12.01
C TYR A 154 -1.14 -25.91 -13.32
N LEU A 155 -0.84 -24.67 -13.69
CA LEU A 155 -1.42 -23.97 -14.85
C LEU A 155 -0.39 -23.66 -15.94
N ALA A 156 0.80 -24.28 -15.89
CA ALA A 156 1.90 -24.04 -16.84
C ALA A 156 1.42 -24.03 -18.31
N ASP A 157 0.62 -25.02 -18.69
CA ASP A 157 0.11 -25.17 -20.06
C ASP A 157 -1.10 -24.28 -20.40
N ALA A 158 -1.69 -23.64 -19.39
CA ALA A 158 -2.87 -22.79 -19.55
C ALA A 158 -2.52 -21.31 -19.74
N PHE A 159 -1.34 -20.87 -19.31
CA PHE A 159 -0.92 -19.48 -19.48
C PHE A 159 -0.78 -19.11 -20.95
N THR A 160 -1.34 -17.96 -21.32
CA THR A 160 -1.28 -17.44 -22.70
C THR A 160 -0.27 -16.31 -22.85
N GLU A 161 0.30 -15.83 -21.75
CA GLU A 161 1.31 -14.79 -21.70
C GLU A 161 2.59 -15.32 -21.02
N PRO A 162 3.77 -14.82 -21.43
CA PRO A 162 5.03 -15.18 -20.78
C PRO A 162 5.05 -14.76 -19.31
N ALA A 163 6.01 -15.28 -18.55
CA ALA A 163 6.21 -14.78 -17.20
C ALA A 163 6.67 -13.31 -17.27
N ASP A 164 6.32 -12.48 -16.26
CA ASP A 164 6.72 -11.05 -16.19
C ASP A 164 8.25 -10.83 -16.28
N GLU A 165 9.05 -11.89 -16.14
CA GLU A 165 10.50 -11.93 -16.30
C GLU A 165 10.97 -12.14 -17.75
N GLU A 166 10.17 -12.75 -18.62
CA GLU A 166 10.55 -13.14 -19.99
C GLU A 166 10.21 -12.08 -21.07
N GLU A 167 9.29 -11.14 -20.81
CA GLU A 167 8.82 -10.19 -21.83
C GLU A 167 9.50 -8.81 -21.80
N ALA A 168 10.30 -8.50 -20.78
CA ALA A 168 11.01 -7.23 -20.74
C ALA A 168 12.35 -7.35 -21.49
N GLY A 169 12.32 -7.32 -22.83
CA GLY A 169 13.49 -6.87 -23.56
C GLY A 169 13.92 -5.52 -22.98
N GLU A 170 15.21 -5.35 -22.70
CA GLU A 170 15.77 -4.06 -22.31
C GLU A 170 15.41 -3.04 -23.40
N ALA A 171 14.39 -2.22 -23.16
CA ALA A 171 14.14 -1.10 -24.05
C ALA A 171 15.31 -0.14 -23.86
N GLU A 172 16.03 0.17 -24.93
CA GLU A 172 17.02 1.24 -24.84
C GLU A 172 16.31 2.58 -24.72
N LEU A 173 16.82 3.44 -23.84
CA LEU A 173 16.39 4.82 -23.81
C LEU A 173 16.68 5.46 -25.18
N PRO A 174 15.74 6.19 -25.77
CA PRO A 174 16.02 6.88 -27.01
C PRO A 174 17.24 7.80 -26.87
N ALA A 175 18.12 7.81 -27.87
CA ALA A 175 19.28 8.70 -27.88
C ALA A 175 18.87 10.16 -27.60
N GLY A 176 19.60 10.82 -26.69
CA GLY A 176 19.34 12.20 -26.27
C GLY A 176 18.09 12.39 -25.37
N ALA A 177 17.54 11.33 -24.77
CA ALA A 177 16.51 11.47 -23.74
C ALA A 177 17.08 12.22 -22.52
N PRO A 178 16.45 13.31 -22.05
CA PRO A 178 16.97 14.14 -20.95
C PRO A 178 16.62 13.51 -19.58
N VAL A 179 17.13 12.31 -19.33
CA VAL A 179 16.84 11.49 -18.14
C VAL A 179 17.22 12.19 -16.83
N GLU A 180 18.22 13.06 -16.87
CA GLU A 180 18.65 13.89 -15.75
C GLU A 180 17.53 14.82 -15.25
N LYS A 181 16.60 15.22 -16.14
CA LYS A 181 15.43 16.03 -15.74
C LYS A 181 14.45 15.27 -14.87
N LEU A 182 14.45 13.93 -14.93
CA LEU A 182 13.57 13.10 -14.12
C LEU A 182 14.01 13.05 -12.67
N ALA A 183 15.28 13.31 -12.36
CA ALA A 183 15.78 13.30 -11.00
C ALA A 183 15.14 14.42 -10.14
N GLY A 184 14.67 14.05 -8.96
CA GLY A 184 14.09 14.96 -7.98
C GLY A 184 12.94 14.35 -7.18
N TRP A 185 12.37 15.20 -6.33
CA TRP A 185 11.17 14.88 -5.56
C TRP A 185 9.91 15.11 -6.37
N TYR A 186 8.94 14.24 -6.13
CA TYR A 186 7.60 14.32 -6.65
C TYR A 186 6.59 14.08 -5.52
N ALA A 187 5.45 14.75 -5.62
CA ALA A 187 4.36 14.61 -4.67
C ALA A 187 3.12 14.13 -5.39
N ASN A 188 2.45 13.14 -4.79
CA ASN A 188 1.14 12.69 -5.26
C ASN A 188 0.18 13.89 -5.31
N ARG A 189 -0.53 14.07 -6.42
CA ARG A 189 -1.42 15.23 -6.61
C ARG A 189 -2.60 15.27 -5.64
N VAL A 190 -2.99 14.13 -5.09
CA VAL A 190 -4.15 14.00 -4.20
C VAL A 190 -3.72 14.08 -2.74
N ASN A 191 -2.72 13.29 -2.34
CA ASN A 191 -2.39 13.06 -0.94
C ASN A 191 -0.96 13.47 -0.53
N ASP A 192 -0.20 14.11 -1.44
CA ASP A 192 1.19 14.56 -1.23
C ASP A 192 2.20 13.48 -0.81
N LEU A 193 1.88 12.19 -0.84
CA LEU A 193 2.85 11.14 -0.54
C LEU A 193 4.11 11.28 -1.42
N PRO A 194 5.31 11.09 -0.83
CA PRO A 194 6.58 11.29 -1.51
C PRO A 194 6.87 10.21 -2.53
N LEU A 195 7.52 10.64 -3.61
CA LEU A 195 8.27 9.78 -4.49
C LEU A 195 9.54 10.52 -4.89
N ARG A 196 10.69 9.86 -4.81
CA ARG A 196 11.97 10.43 -5.24
C ARG A 196 12.54 9.60 -6.37
N ILE A 197 12.89 10.27 -7.47
CA ILE A 197 13.73 9.68 -8.50
C ILE A 197 15.14 10.21 -8.28
N SER A 198 16.12 9.30 -8.20
CA SER A 198 17.54 9.61 -8.10
C SER A 198 18.26 9.11 -9.35
N GLN A 199 19.39 9.72 -9.67
CA GLN A 199 20.29 9.28 -10.73
C GLN A 199 21.66 9.00 -10.11
N SER A 200 22.23 7.84 -10.43
CA SER A 200 23.61 7.44 -10.15
C SER A 200 24.35 7.23 -11.46
N GLU A 201 25.66 7.46 -11.48
CA GLU A 201 26.51 7.16 -12.65
C GLU A 201 26.65 5.65 -12.87
N GLU A 202 26.65 4.84 -11.81
CA GLU A 202 26.81 3.38 -11.88
C GLU A 202 25.48 2.66 -12.12
N ASP A 203 24.41 3.05 -11.43
CA ASP A 203 23.14 2.31 -11.39
C ASP A 203 22.01 2.94 -12.22
N GLY A 204 22.28 4.06 -12.89
CA GLY A 204 21.27 4.80 -13.65
C GLY A 204 20.18 5.41 -12.77
N LEU A 205 18.93 5.36 -13.22
CA LEU A 205 17.79 5.91 -12.49
C LEU A 205 17.27 4.93 -11.43
N SER A 206 16.92 5.45 -10.26
CA SER A 206 16.28 4.68 -9.19
C SER A 206 15.12 5.44 -8.55
N LEU A 207 14.18 4.69 -8.00
CA LEU A 207 12.97 5.17 -7.38
C LEU A 207 12.95 4.82 -5.89
N ALA A 208 12.75 5.82 -5.03
CA ALA A 208 12.46 5.64 -3.61
C ALA A 208 11.06 6.17 -3.27
N THR A 209 10.38 5.51 -2.35
CA THR A 209 9.11 5.96 -1.75
C THR A 209 9.36 6.24 -0.27
N GLY A 210 9.50 7.52 0.07
CA GLY A 210 10.03 7.93 1.38
C GLY A 210 11.49 7.48 1.58
N ASN A 211 11.79 6.91 2.75
CA ASN A 211 13.09 6.36 3.13
C ASN A 211 13.22 4.85 2.90
N ARG A 212 12.28 4.25 2.14
CA ARG A 212 12.39 2.85 1.74
C ARG A 212 13.58 2.64 0.79
N PRO A 213 14.18 1.43 0.75
CA PRO A 213 15.22 1.11 -0.21
C PRO A 213 14.80 1.47 -1.64
N SER A 214 15.69 2.13 -2.37
CA SER A 214 15.46 2.49 -3.75
C SER A 214 15.39 1.26 -4.64
N ARG A 215 14.62 1.34 -5.72
CA ARG A 215 14.47 0.29 -6.73
C ARG A 215 14.93 0.83 -8.08
N PRO A 216 15.66 0.07 -8.90
CA PRO A 216 16.11 0.53 -10.20
C PRO A 216 14.91 0.84 -11.11
N LEU A 217 15.04 1.86 -11.95
CA LEU A 217 14.10 2.18 -13.01
C LEU A 217 14.66 1.67 -14.34
N VAL A 218 14.10 0.57 -14.82
CA VAL A 218 14.50 -0.05 -16.09
C VAL A 218 13.64 0.53 -17.21
N PRO A 219 14.20 1.05 -18.31
CA PRO A 219 13.38 1.63 -19.37
C PRO A 219 12.44 0.58 -19.99
N ALA A 220 11.28 1.05 -20.44
CA ALA A 220 10.23 0.24 -21.05
C ALA A 220 9.60 1.00 -22.23
N PRO A 221 8.85 0.32 -23.12
CA PRO A 221 8.13 0.96 -24.22
C PRO A 221 7.17 2.08 -23.76
N ASP A 222 6.75 2.91 -24.72
CA ASP A 222 5.76 3.98 -24.54
C ASP A 222 6.14 5.04 -23.50
N THR A 223 7.42 5.43 -23.47
CA THR A 223 7.96 6.42 -22.51
C THR A 223 7.70 6.02 -21.05
N ALA A 224 7.93 4.74 -20.74
CA ALA A 224 7.76 4.21 -19.40
C ALA A 224 9.07 3.66 -18.82
N PHE A 225 9.05 3.44 -17.51
CA PHE A 225 10.09 2.74 -16.78
C PHE A 225 9.45 1.71 -15.87
N ARG A 226 9.95 0.48 -15.85
CA ARG A 226 9.59 -0.52 -14.84
C ARG A 226 10.30 -0.24 -13.53
N VAL A 227 9.62 -0.47 -12.42
CA VAL A 227 10.19 -0.32 -11.07
C VAL A 227 10.73 -1.65 -10.56
N GLY A 228 12.03 -1.89 -10.76
CA GLY A 228 12.70 -3.15 -10.44
C GLY A 228 11.97 -4.36 -11.04
N SER A 229 11.77 -5.40 -10.24
CA SER A 229 10.97 -6.60 -10.57
C SER A 229 9.49 -6.47 -10.22
N THR A 230 8.96 -5.27 -9.94
CA THR A 230 7.50 -5.12 -9.75
C THR A 230 6.77 -5.00 -11.08
N GLY A 231 5.47 -5.26 -11.04
CA GLY A 231 4.55 -4.87 -12.11
C GLY A 231 4.28 -3.36 -12.21
N ASN A 232 4.84 -2.52 -11.32
CA ASN A 232 4.59 -1.08 -11.36
C ASN A 232 5.43 -0.40 -12.46
N ARG A 233 4.81 0.54 -13.16
CA ARG A 233 5.44 1.38 -14.19
C ARG A 233 5.40 2.84 -13.78
N ILE A 234 6.47 3.56 -14.10
CA ILE A 234 6.52 5.02 -14.13
C ILE A 234 6.37 5.44 -15.58
N VAL A 235 5.26 6.08 -15.92
CA VAL A 235 5.04 6.66 -17.24
C VAL A 235 5.40 8.14 -17.19
N VAL A 236 6.27 8.57 -18.10
CA VAL A 236 6.65 9.98 -18.27
C VAL A 236 5.94 10.56 -19.49
N PRO A 237 5.74 11.89 -19.58
CA PRO A 237 5.10 12.49 -20.74
C PRO A 237 5.84 12.18 -22.05
N ALA A 238 5.10 11.92 -23.14
CA ALA A 238 5.68 11.73 -24.47
C ALA A 238 6.47 12.96 -24.96
N ASP A 239 5.98 14.17 -24.62
CA ASP A 239 6.71 15.41 -24.81
C ASP A 239 7.87 15.51 -23.81
N ARG A 240 9.10 15.33 -24.33
CA ARG A 240 10.34 15.39 -23.54
C ARG A 240 10.61 16.74 -22.89
N SER A 241 9.99 17.82 -23.36
CA SER A 241 10.09 19.13 -22.70
C SER A 241 9.37 19.16 -21.34
N GLN A 242 8.41 18.24 -21.13
CA GLN A 242 7.66 18.10 -19.89
C GLN A 242 8.32 17.17 -18.87
N TRP A 243 9.44 16.53 -19.23
CA TRP A 243 10.17 15.65 -18.33
C TRP A 243 10.63 16.42 -17.09
N GLY A 244 10.45 15.81 -15.93
CA GLY A 244 10.74 16.46 -14.65
C GLY A 244 9.63 17.36 -14.12
N ARG A 245 8.46 17.46 -14.79
CA ARG A 245 7.31 18.24 -14.30
C ARG A 245 6.22 17.36 -13.71
N THR A 246 5.94 16.24 -14.35
CA THR A 246 4.92 15.27 -13.93
C THR A 246 5.36 13.87 -14.28
N ILE A 247 4.94 12.91 -13.46
CA ILE A 247 5.06 11.49 -13.75
C ILE A 247 3.74 10.82 -13.36
N VAL A 248 3.50 9.65 -13.92
CA VAL A 248 2.35 8.81 -13.60
C VAL A 248 2.87 7.47 -13.11
N VAL A 249 2.36 7.00 -11.98
CA VAL A 249 2.60 5.64 -11.49
C VAL A 249 1.39 4.80 -11.90
N ASP A 250 1.65 3.74 -12.63
CA ASP A 250 0.65 2.76 -13.06
C ASP A 250 0.98 1.41 -12.44
N ASP A 251 0.02 0.81 -11.75
CA ASP A 251 0.15 -0.51 -11.11
C ASP A 251 -0.65 -1.60 -11.84
N GLY A 252 -1.29 -1.27 -12.98
CA GLY A 252 -2.10 -2.18 -13.78
C GLY A 252 -3.40 -2.65 -13.11
N ALA A 253 -3.71 -2.18 -11.90
CA ALA A 253 -4.86 -2.63 -11.11
C ALA A 253 -5.88 -1.52 -10.83
N GLY A 254 -5.56 -0.26 -11.15
CA GLY A 254 -6.45 0.86 -10.93
C GLY A 254 -6.14 2.09 -11.78
N ALA A 255 -6.80 3.21 -11.43
CA ALA A 255 -6.58 4.48 -12.11
C ALA A 255 -5.14 4.96 -11.90
N PRO A 256 -4.43 5.40 -12.96
CA PRO A 256 -3.04 5.82 -12.83
C PRO A 256 -2.87 6.99 -11.86
N ILE A 257 -1.86 6.89 -10.99
CA ILE A 257 -1.61 7.84 -9.92
C ILE A 257 -0.69 8.95 -10.44
N ARG A 258 -1.20 10.19 -10.45
CA ARG A 258 -0.48 11.34 -10.99
C ARG A 258 0.34 12.05 -9.92
N TYR A 259 1.61 12.31 -10.24
CA TYR A 259 2.53 13.07 -9.40
C TYR A 259 2.95 14.37 -10.08
N ARG A 260 3.28 15.38 -9.27
CA ARG A 260 3.86 16.66 -9.71
C ARG A 260 5.26 16.82 -9.15
N ARG A 261 6.13 17.53 -9.87
CA ARG A 261 7.45 17.93 -9.37
C ARG A 261 7.29 18.71 -8.07
N ALA A 262 8.09 18.33 -7.08
CA ALA A 262 8.13 18.94 -5.77
C ALA A 262 9.42 19.76 -5.60
N GLN A 263 9.32 20.88 -4.90
CA GLN A 263 10.50 21.63 -4.45
C GLN A 263 11.15 20.87 -3.29
N PRO A 264 12.49 20.75 -3.25
CA PRO A 264 13.19 20.14 -2.11
C PRO A 264 12.81 20.80 -0.78
N ALA A 265 12.87 20.04 0.30
CA ALA A 265 12.66 20.58 1.64
C ALA A 265 13.72 21.63 2.00
N ASP A 266 13.27 22.72 2.62
CA ASP A 266 14.15 23.67 3.30
C ASP A 266 14.30 23.23 4.75
N THR A 267 15.49 22.76 5.11
CA THR A 267 15.85 22.29 6.45
C THR A 267 16.58 23.35 7.28
N GLY A 268 16.54 24.62 6.87
CA GLY A 268 17.13 25.72 7.63
C GLY A 268 16.54 25.84 9.03
N ALA A 269 17.37 26.17 10.02
CA ALA A 269 16.98 26.21 11.43
C ALA A 269 15.77 27.12 11.70
N GLY A 270 15.69 28.28 11.04
CA GLY A 270 14.54 29.19 11.15
C GLY A 270 13.24 28.58 10.59
N THR A 271 13.34 27.85 9.48
CA THR A 271 12.21 27.13 8.88
C THR A 271 11.74 25.99 9.79
N MET A 272 12.66 25.20 10.34
CA MET A 272 12.33 24.14 11.28
C MET A 272 11.69 24.69 12.56
N ALA A 273 12.19 25.79 13.10
CA ALA A 273 11.62 26.44 14.28
C ALA A 273 10.19 26.96 14.04
N ALA A 274 9.87 27.41 12.82
CA ALA A 274 8.55 27.91 12.47
C ALA A 274 7.45 26.82 12.55
N PHE A 275 7.83 25.56 12.41
CA PHE A 275 6.94 24.40 12.46
C PHE A 275 6.65 23.89 13.88
N GLU A 276 7.39 24.36 14.90
CA GLU A 276 7.16 23.91 16.28
C GLU A 276 5.81 24.42 16.81
N GLY A 277 5.06 23.54 17.47
CA GLY A 277 3.78 23.92 18.04
C GLY A 277 2.85 22.77 18.38
N TRP A 278 1.64 23.15 18.80
CA TRP A 278 0.53 22.25 19.03
C TRP A 278 -0.47 22.38 17.91
N TYR A 279 -1.01 21.25 17.47
CA TYR A 279 -1.87 21.17 16.30
C TYR A 279 -3.06 20.27 16.62
N TRP A 280 -4.29 20.77 16.41
CA TRP A 280 -5.52 20.11 16.79
C TRP A 280 -6.39 19.78 15.58
N SER A 281 -6.98 18.58 15.56
CA SER A 281 -8.01 18.21 14.59
C SER A 281 -9.36 18.14 15.29
N ASP A 282 -10.29 18.99 14.85
CA ASP A 282 -11.67 18.98 15.34
C ASP A 282 -12.40 17.68 14.92
N GLU A 283 -12.01 17.09 13.79
CA GLU A 283 -12.57 15.83 13.28
C GLU A 283 -12.18 14.61 14.13
N LEU A 284 -10.92 14.54 14.58
CA LEU A 284 -10.45 13.43 15.41
C LEU A 284 -10.56 13.68 16.91
N GLY A 285 -10.76 14.93 17.35
CA GLY A 285 -10.74 15.28 18.76
C GLY A 285 -9.38 14.99 19.43
N THR A 286 -8.28 15.12 18.70
CA THR A 286 -6.91 14.92 19.22
C THR A 286 -5.97 16.02 18.75
N PHE A 287 -4.91 16.24 19.53
CA PHE A 287 -3.77 17.03 19.10
C PHE A 287 -2.57 16.17 18.74
N TYR A 288 -1.67 16.75 17.98
CA TYR A 288 -0.26 16.40 17.87
C TYR A 288 0.60 17.58 18.31
N ARG A 289 1.83 17.29 18.73
CA ARG A 289 2.85 18.30 18.98
C ARG A 289 4.01 18.10 18.02
N VAL A 290 4.39 19.14 17.29
CA VAL A 290 5.64 19.14 16.52
C VAL A 290 6.74 19.71 17.41
N ARG A 291 7.86 18.98 17.51
CA ARG A 291 9.04 19.38 18.30
C ARG A 291 10.28 19.31 17.42
N ARG A 292 11.25 20.20 17.67
CA ARG A 292 12.60 20.01 17.14
C ARG A 292 13.36 18.96 17.94
N THR A 293 14.19 18.22 17.23
CA THR A 293 15.19 17.33 17.83
C THR A 293 16.50 18.10 18.07
N ASP A 294 17.36 17.57 18.93
CA ASP A 294 18.68 18.17 19.20
C ASP A 294 19.58 18.20 17.94
N GLU A 295 19.35 17.30 17.00
CA GLU A 295 20.01 17.24 15.69
C GLU A 295 19.47 18.26 14.67
N GLY A 296 18.50 19.10 15.08
CA GLY A 296 17.89 20.13 14.23
C GLY A 296 16.79 19.62 13.29
N GLY A 297 16.40 18.35 13.41
CA GLY A 297 15.27 17.76 12.71
C GLY A 297 13.93 18.04 13.41
N LEU A 298 12.87 17.38 12.94
CA LEU A 298 11.55 17.45 13.54
C LEU A 298 11.05 16.07 13.94
N GLU A 299 10.19 16.06 14.95
CA GLU A 299 9.40 14.91 15.33
C GLU A 299 7.95 15.31 15.59
N LEU A 300 7.05 14.41 15.24
CA LEU A 300 5.62 14.50 15.47
C LEU A 300 5.29 13.64 16.70
N TRP A 301 4.95 14.27 17.81
CA TRP A 301 4.62 13.60 19.05
C TRP A 301 3.11 13.51 19.28
N GLN A 302 2.66 12.35 19.75
CA GLN A 302 1.28 12.11 20.20
C GLN A 302 1.27 11.17 21.41
N ARG A 303 0.35 11.39 22.36
CA ARG A 303 0.31 10.66 23.64
C ARG A 303 0.35 9.13 23.54
N ARG A 304 -0.37 8.54 22.58
CA ARG A 304 -0.46 7.10 22.34
C ARG A 304 0.65 6.55 21.43
N LEU A 305 1.17 7.37 20.52
CA LEU A 305 2.17 6.94 19.52
C LEU A 305 3.61 7.26 19.95
N GLY A 306 3.81 8.09 20.96
CA GLY A 306 5.12 8.61 21.31
C GLY A 306 5.62 9.61 20.26
N ALA A 307 6.95 9.69 20.13
CA ALA A 307 7.61 10.53 19.14
C ALA A 307 7.80 9.78 17.83
N LEU A 308 7.37 10.38 16.72
CA LEU A 308 7.57 9.87 15.37
C LEU A 308 8.52 10.80 14.63
N ALA A 309 9.64 10.29 14.13
CA ALA A 309 10.53 11.08 13.29
C ALA A 309 9.78 11.66 12.08
N ALA A 310 10.00 12.94 11.79
CA ALA A 310 9.48 13.62 10.62
C ALA A 310 10.64 13.88 9.65
N ASN A 311 10.70 13.09 8.59
CA ASN A 311 11.80 13.15 7.62
C ASN A 311 11.47 14.16 6.51
N PRO A 312 12.34 15.14 6.24
CA PRO A 312 12.08 16.14 5.19
C PRO A 312 11.89 15.47 3.82
N MET A 313 10.79 15.80 3.15
CA MET A 313 10.49 15.31 1.79
C MET A 313 10.61 16.43 0.76
N GLN A 314 9.74 17.43 0.91
CA GLN A 314 9.63 18.59 0.03
C GLN A 314 9.41 19.83 0.88
N ARG A 315 9.40 21.01 0.25
CA ARG A 315 9.11 22.26 0.94
C ARG A 315 7.84 22.13 1.76
N ASP A 316 7.93 22.48 3.05
CA ASP A 316 6.85 22.42 4.04
C ASP A 316 6.23 21.01 4.26
N ALA A 317 6.81 19.91 3.74
CA ALA A 317 6.26 18.57 3.92
C ALA A 317 7.29 17.50 4.30
N PHE A 318 6.83 16.58 5.14
CA PHE A 318 7.63 15.57 5.82
C PHE A 318 6.94 14.21 5.74
N SER A 319 7.74 13.14 5.69
CA SER A 319 7.23 11.79 5.88
C SER A 319 7.28 11.45 7.36
N VAL A 320 6.21 10.85 7.88
CA VAL A 320 6.13 10.36 9.26
C VAL A 320 5.61 8.93 9.25
N TYR A 321 5.85 8.22 10.35
CA TYR A 321 5.34 6.86 10.57
C TYR A 321 5.77 5.88 9.45
N PHE A 322 7.06 5.54 9.39
CA PHE A 322 7.64 4.61 8.40
C PHE A 322 7.30 4.99 6.94
N ASP A 323 7.32 6.28 6.67
CA ASP A 323 6.97 6.90 5.38
C ASP A 323 5.55 6.63 4.87
N PHE A 324 4.67 6.18 5.75
CA PHE A 324 3.31 5.87 5.39
C PHE A 324 2.42 7.11 5.33
N LEU A 325 2.80 8.17 6.04
CA LEU A 325 2.03 9.41 6.12
C LEU A 325 2.86 10.60 5.62
N ALA A 326 2.23 11.46 4.85
CA ALA A 326 2.72 12.78 4.49
C ALA A 326 2.10 13.83 5.42
N LEU A 327 2.95 14.51 6.18
CA LEU A 327 2.60 15.71 6.94
C LEU A 327 3.00 16.93 6.10
N THR A 328 2.03 17.73 5.69
CA THR A 328 2.25 18.95 4.89
C THR A 328 1.78 20.16 5.69
N PHE A 329 2.69 21.04 6.10
CA PHE A 329 2.35 22.28 6.80
C PHE A 329 1.57 23.24 5.90
N THR A 330 0.58 23.91 6.49
CA THR A 330 -0.19 24.97 5.86
C THR A 330 0.28 26.33 6.38
N ARG A 331 0.10 27.36 5.56
CA ARG A 331 0.45 28.74 5.90
C ARG A 331 -0.74 29.64 5.63
N GLY A 332 -0.95 30.61 6.52
CA GLY A 332 -1.96 31.66 6.34
C GLY A 332 -1.52 32.71 5.32
N GLU A 333 -2.36 33.72 5.09
CA GLU A 333 -2.10 34.83 4.16
C GLU A 333 -0.85 35.65 4.54
N ASP A 334 -0.51 35.68 5.83
CA ASP A 334 0.68 36.35 6.37
C ASP A 334 1.97 35.52 6.20
N GLY A 335 1.88 34.34 5.59
CA GLY A 335 2.98 33.40 5.38
C GLY A 335 3.39 32.60 6.62
N ARG A 336 2.74 32.80 7.77
CA ARG A 336 3.02 32.04 8.98
C ARG A 336 2.35 30.68 8.95
N VAL A 337 2.98 29.70 9.60
CA VAL A 337 2.42 28.35 9.75
C VAL A 337 1.16 28.42 10.63
N ASP A 338 0.03 28.03 10.05
CA ASP A 338 -1.30 28.04 10.69
C ASP A 338 -1.85 26.63 10.95
N GLY A 339 -1.17 25.59 10.46
CA GLY A 339 -1.62 24.22 10.58
C GLY A 339 -0.78 23.22 9.79
N PHE A 340 -1.29 22.01 9.65
CA PHE A 340 -0.83 21.03 8.68
C PHE A 340 -1.99 20.12 8.23
N THR A 341 -1.78 19.42 7.13
CA THR A 341 -2.60 18.26 6.75
C THR A 341 -1.80 16.97 6.88
N LEU A 342 -2.44 15.91 7.35
CA LEU A 342 -1.89 14.57 7.41
C LEU A 342 -2.60 13.69 6.39
N SER A 343 -1.82 13.04 5.53
CA SER A 343 -2.36 12.18 4.46
C SER A 343 -1.65 10.84 4.47
N GLY A 344 -2.38 9.78 4.18
CA GLY A 344 -1.86 8.44 3.93
C GLY A 344 -2.63 7.77 2.80
N PRO A 345 -2.37 6.49 2.51
CA PRO A 345 -3.06 5.76 1.45
C PRO A 345 -4.59 5.69 1.62
N ARG A 346 -5.09 5.74 2.87
CA ARG A 346 -6.51 5.54 3.21
C ARG A 346 -7.23 6.78 3.74
N THR A 347 -6.50 7.86 4.01
CA THR A 347 -7.06 9.09 4.57
C THR A 347 -6.31 10.26 3.99
N TRP A 348 -7.01 11.19 3.37
CA TRP A 348 -6.36 12.28 2.65
C TRP A 348 -6.67 13.59 3.33
N LYS A 349 -5.62 14.41 3.49
CA LYS A 349 -5.71 15.82 3.87
C LYS A 349 -6.44 16.07 5.19
N LEU A 350 -6.33 15.16 6.14
CA LEU A 350 -6.88 15.35 7.47
C LEU A 350 -6.25 16.60 8.10
N ARG A 351 -7.07 17.58 8.44
CA ARG A 351 -6.60 18.91 8.82
C ARG A 351 -6.34 19.00 10.32
N PHE A 352 -5.21 19.63 10.65
CA PHE A 352 -4.88 20.07 11.99
C PHE A 352 -4.54 21.56 11.98
N ARG A 353 -5.26 22.35 12.76
CA ARG A 353 -4.98 23.78 12.94
C ARG A 353 -4.00 23.99 14.07
N ARG A 354 -3.12 24.97 13.95
CA ARG A 354 -2.23 25.38 15.03
C ARG A 354 -3.06 25.93 16.19
N VAL A 355 -2.69 25.57 17.41
CA VAL A 355 -3.34 25.99 18.65
C VAL A 355 -2.30 26.36 19.69
N GLU A 356 -2.74 27.11 20.70
CA GLU A 356 -1.96 27.25 21.92
C GLU A 356 -1.80 25.90 22.61
N LYS A 357 -0.83 25.81 23.53
CA LYS A 357 -0.62 24.60 24.32
C LYS A 357 -1.93 24.24 25.04
N PRO A 358 -2.48 23.03 24.84
CA PRO A 358 -3.68 22.60 25.55
C PRO A 358 -3.46 22.68 27.07
N ALA A 359 -4.52 23.09 27.79
CA ALA A 359 -4.53 23.00 29.25
C ALA A 359 -4.37 21.52 29.68
N PRO A 360 -3.69 21.26 30.81
CA PRO A 360 -3.40 19.90 31.29
C PRO A 360 -4.64 19.08 31.61
#